data_AF-A0A9P9HWF4-F1
#
_entry.id   AF-A0A9P9HWF4-F1
#
_cell.length_a   1.000
_cell.length_b   1.000
_cell.length_c   1.000
_cell.angle_alpha   90.00
_cell.angle_beta   90.00
_cell.angle_gamma   90.00
#
_symmetry.space_group_name_H-M   'P 1'
#
loop_
_entity.id
_entity.type
_entity.pdbx_description
1 polymer ?
#
loop_
_entity_poly.entity_id
_entity_poly.type
_entity_poly.pdbx_seq_one_letter_code
_entity_poly.pdbx_strand_id
1 'polypeptide(L)'
;MSTLRAISLGVLILPLLALLTSSLSVARREDNPAPLAFTYMKIVYPVAFLALTFQFAHLMLEIAIRWLLMPRGPYEMPQAEPHRMAYMSNRLDALSSTLLDVTDIFLILALFELGSGFLEHVTGKTSSFPLVVRYTLLLPAAIVLYLAIATHVQSYSIWSKSFSTDEDGEFQVRADIESLEKWDTLLLTLWWAASFLLFLYACFIWHRAKGNAQVLYSTVTFLAATVLNLFNPVRQAVITTLDPEILECKLVKHYLYLVDDMLDYWVRFLIIAHIFAMGLPGNKALHWTLQGRQKNSYSWVQGLH
;
A
#
# COMPACT_ATOMS: atom_id res chain seq x y z
N MET A 1 22.02 -11.04 2.66
CA MET A 1 20.96 -10.35 1.88
C MET A 1 19.79 -9.96 2.75
N SER A 2 19.23 -10.88 3.55
CA SER A 2 18.22 -10.57 4.57
C SER A 2 18.62 -9.43 5.51
N THR A 3 19.91 -9.31 5.84
CA THR A 3 20.47 -8.18 6.61
C THR A 3 20.29 -6.81 5.96
N LEU A 4 20.60 -6.67 4.66
CA LEU A 4 20.44 -5.41 3.93
C LEU A 4 18.96 -5.01 3.83
N ARG A 5 18.07 -5.99 3.62
CA ARG A 5 16.62 -5.77 3.63
C ARG A 5 16.12 -5.35 5.01
N ALA A 6 16.54 -6.04 6.06
CA ALA A 6 16.16 -5.72 7.43
C ALA A 6 16.59 -4.30 7.79
N ILE A 7 17.81 -3.89 7.42
CA ILE A 7 18.27 -2.50 7.63
C ILE A 7 17.40 -1.52 6.84
N SER A 8 17.17 -1.76 5.55
CA SER A 8 16.36 -0.88 4.69
C SER A 8 14.94 -0.70 5.22
N LEU A 9 14.25 -1.79 5.55
CA LEU A 9 12.89 -1.75 6.09
C LEU A 9 12.86 -1.19 7.51
N GLY A 10 13.85 -1.51 8.34
CA GLY A 10 13.98 -1.01 9.70
C GLY A 10 14.08 0.52 9.76
N VAL A 11 14.76 1.14 8.79
CA VAL A 11 14.86 2.61 8.67
C VAL A 11 13.49 3.27 8.49
N LEU A 12 12.50 2.57 7.93
CA LEU A 12 11.15 3.10 7.72
C LEU A 12 10.27 3.07 8.98
N ILE A 13 10.61 2.26 9.99
CA ILE A 13 9.80 2.08 11.20
C ILE A 13 9.65 3.40 11.96
N LEU A 14 10.75 4.10 12.19
CA LEU A 14 10.79 5.37 12.92
C LEU A 14 10.01 6.49 12.21
N PRO A 15 10.25 6.78 10.91
CA PRO A 15 9.46 7.73 10.15
C PRO A 15 7.96 7.40 10.12
N LEU A 16 7.60 6.12 9.93
CA LEU A 16 6.20 5.71 9.89
C LEU A 16 5.52 5.85 11.26
N LEU A 17 6.24 5.57 12.35
CA LEU A 17 5.78 5.84 13.72
C LEU A 17 5.59 7.34 13.98
N ALA A 18 6.50 8.18 13.47
CA ALA A 18 6.38 9.63 13.56
C ALA A 18 5.15 10.14 12.80
N LEU A 19 4.87 9.61 11.60
CA LEU A 19 3.65 9.93 10.84
C LEU A 19 2.39 9.46 11.58
N LEU A 20 2.39 8.23 12.11
CA LEU A 20 1.27 7.68 12.88
C LEU A 20 0.94 8.57 14.10
N THR A 21 1.94 8.85 14.94
CA THR A 21 1.77 9.67 16.14
C THR A 21 1.36 11.11 15.80
N SER A 22 1.99 11.71 14.77
CA SER A 22 1.61 13.05 14.30
C SER A 22 0.17 13.08 13.77
N SER A 23 -0.28 12.03 13.09
CA SER A 23 -1.65 11.95 12.54
C SER A 23 -2.74 11.94 13.64
N LEU A 24 -2.41 11.46 14.84
CA LEU A 24 -3.30 11.51 16.00
C LEU A 24 -3.43 12.93 16.57
N SER A 25 -2.36 13.72 16.48
CA SER A 25 -2.31 15.10 16.99
C SER A 25 -2.87 16.14 16.00
N VAL A 26 -2.94 15.83 14.70
CA VAL A 26 -3.54 16.74 13.71
C VAL A 26 -5.07 16.72 13.87
N ALA A 27 -5.59 17.73 14.57
CA ALA A 27 -7.02 17.98 14.67
C ALA A 27 -7.62 18.28 13.29
N ARG A 28 -8.69 17.57 12.93
CA ARG A 28 -9.43 17.82 11.68
C ARG A 28 -10.04 19.21 11.72
N ARG A 29 -9.84 19.99 10.66
CA ARG A 29 -10.61 21.22 10.44
C ARG A 29 -11.99 20.84 9.90
N GLU A 30 -13.04 21.46 10.42
CA GLU A 30 -14.44 21.26 9.98
C GLU A 30 -14.62 21.54 8.48
N ASP A 31 -13.82 22.45 7.92
CA ASP A 31 -13.89 22.84 6.50
C ASP A 31 -13.02 21.96 5.57
N ASN A 32 -12.66 20.73 5.98
CA ASN A 32 -11.88 19.84 5.11
C ASN A 32 -12.80 19.20 4.04
N PRO A 33 -12.53 19.42 2.75
CA PRO A 33 -13.31 18.87 1.63
C PRO A 33 -13.20 17.35 1.41
N ALA A 34 -12.15 16.73 1.92
CA ALA A 34 -11.89 15.30 1.77
C ALA A 34 -11.75 14.64 3.15
N PRO A 35 -12.75 14.78 4.04
CA PRO A 35 -12.64 14.34 5.43
C PRO A 35 -12.52 12.82 5.53
N LEU A 36 -13.02 12.10 4.53
CA LEU A 36 -13.00 10.65 4.46
C LEU A 36 -11.66 10.09 4.02
N ALA A 37 -10.90 10.79 3.16
CA ALA A 37 -9.51 10.43 2.87
C ALA A 37 -8.68 10.34 4.16
N PHE A 38 -8.76 11.37 5.00
CA PHE A 38 -8.09 11.39 6.30
C PHE A 38 -8.73 10.47 7.35
N THR A 39 -9.88 9.87 7.06
CA THR A 39 -10.46 8.78 7.87
C THR A 39 -9.83 7.46 7.50
N TYR A 40 -9.74 7.16 6.21
CA TYR A 40 -9.04 5.97 5.74
C TYR A 40 -7.57 6.00 6.14
N MET A 41 -6.91 7.16 6.10
CA MET A 41 -5.51 7.26 6.53
C MET A 41 -5.29 6.89 8.00
N LYS A 42 -6.27 7.11 8.90
CA LYS A 42 -6.18 6.67 10.30
C LYS A 42 -6.17 5.15 10.45
N ILE A 43 -6.64 4.42 9.44
CA ILE A 43 -6.54 2.96 9.35
C ILE A 43 -5.21 2.58 8.67
N VAL A 44 -4.85 3.28 7.59
CA VAL A 44 -3.60 3.04 6.84
C VAL A 44 -2.36 3.14 7.73
N TYR A 45 -2.21 4.20 8.54
CA TYR A 45 -1.00 4.36 9.37
C TYR A 45 -0.73 3.17 10.31
N PRO A 46 -1.67 2.73 11.17
CA PRO A 46 -1.43 1.61 12.07
C PRO A 46 -1.30 0.28 11.33
N VAL A 47 -2.07 0.05 10.26
CA VAL A 47 -2.00 -1.20 9.48
C VAL A 47 -0.66 -1.31 8.75
N ALA A 48 -0.20 -0.25 8.08
CA ALA A 48 1.10 -0.21 7.42
C ALA A 48 2.25 -0.36 8.42
N PHE A 49 2.12 0.25 9.60
CA PHE A 49 3.11 0.09 10.68
C PHE A 49 3.18 -1.37 11.15
N LEU A 50 2.04 -2.00 11.40
CA LEU A 50 1.98 -3.40 11.80
C LEU A 50 2.57 -4.33 10.73
N ALA A 51 2.21 -4.12 9.45
CA ALA A 51 2.78 -4.86 8.33
C ALA A 51 4.32 -4.76 8.34
N LEU A 52 4.85 -3.53 8.35
CA LEU A 52 6.29 -3.30 8.38
C LEU A 52 6.98 -3.96 9.58
N THR A 53 6.37 -3.93 10.77
CA THR A 53 6.93 -4.60 11.96
C THR A 53 6.94 -6.12 11.82
N PHE A 54 5.91 -6.74 11.25
CA PHE A 54 5.89 -8.17 11.01
C PHE A 54 6.90 -8.58 9.94
N GLN A 55 7.06 -7.81 8.86
CA GLN A 55 8.11 -8.06 7.87
C GLN A 55 9.50 -7.95 8.46
N PHE A 56 9.73 -6.93 9.28
CA PHE A 56 11.00 -6.76 9.96
C PHE A 56 11.28 -7.94 10.89
N ALA A 57 10.28 -8.37 11.66
CA ALA A 57 10.40 -9.55 12.53
C ALA A 57 10.66 -10.84 11.74
N HIS A 58 9.98 -11.04 10.59
CA HIS A 58 10.24 -12.13 9.66
C HIS A 58 11.70 -12.15 9.21
N LEU A 59 12.21 -11.03 8.71
CA LEU A 59 13.61 -10.93 8.24
C LEU A 59 14.61 -11.16 9.36
N MET A 60 14.36 -10.65 10.57
CA MET A 60 15.20 -10.88 11.73
C MET A 60 15.22 -12.35 12.14
N LEU A 61 14.07 -13.04 12.06
CA LEU A 61 13.96 -14.47 12.32
C LEU A 61 14.70 -15.27 11.24
N GLU A 62 14.58 -14.90 9.97
CA GLU A 62 15.31 -15.53 8.86
C GLU A 62 16.83 -15.39 9.03
N ILE A 63 17.31 -14.21 9.44
CA ILE A 63 18.71 -13.98 9.82
C ILE A 63 19.10 -14.90 10.99
N ALA A 64 18.30 -14.93 12.05
CA ALA A 64 18.58 -15.76 13.22
C ALA A 64 18.68 -17.25 12.85
N ILE A 65 17.76 -17.78 12.04
CA ILE A 65 17.80 -19.17 11.56
C ILE A 65 19.10 -19.43 10.78
N ARG A 66 19.46 -18.56 9.85
CA ARG A 66 20.69 -18.71 9.04
C ARG A 66 21.97 -18.63 9.88
N TRP A 67 21.99 -17.81 10.94
CA TRP A 67 23.19 -17.56 11.75
C TRP A 67 23.36 -18.49 12.95
N LEU A 68 22.27 -18.91 13.60
CA LEU A 68 22.28 -19.77 14.78
C LEU A 68 22.10 -21.26 14.46
N LEU A 69 21.37 -21.62 13.40
CA LEU A 69 20.89 -23.01 13.21
C LEU A 69 21.49 -23.71 11.99
N MET A 70 22.23 -23.03 11.12
CA MET A 70 22.94 -23.71 10.02
C MET A 70 24.24 -24.34 10.53
N PRO A 71 24.48 -25.64 10.26
CA PRO A 71 25.73 -26.33 10.56
C PRO A 71 26.94 -25.52 10.07
N ARG A 72 27.86 -25.15 10.96
CA ARG A 72 29.11 -24.47 10.58
C ARG A 72 30.22 -25.46 10.23
N GLY A 73 30.05 -26.72 10.61
CA GLY A 73 30.94 -27.83 10.27
C GLY A 73 30.23 -28.95 9.48
N PRO A 74 30.99 -29.77 8.73
CA PRO A 74 30.44 -30.86 7.90
C PRO A 74 29.79 -32.01 8.68
N TYR A 75 29.82 -31.97 10.02
CA TYR A 75 29.31 -33.01 10.92
C TYR A 75 28.28 -32.51 11.95
N GLU A 76 27.87 -31.24 11.90
CA GLU A 76 26.82 -30.72 12.79
C GLU A 76 25.45 -31.08 12.21
N MET A 77 24.69 -31.93 12.92
CA MET A 77 23.31 -32.25 12.56
C MET A 77 22.43 -31.00 12.82
N PRO A 78 21.54 -30.61 11.89
CA PRO A 78 20.54 -29.60 12.16
C PRO A 78 19.71 -30.00 13.39
N GLN A 79 19.54 -29.10 14.36
CA GLN A 79 18.64 -29.35 15.50
C GLN A 79 17.19 -29.53 15.03
N ALA A 80 16.29 -30.07 15.86
CA ALA A 80 14.87 -30.27 15.53
C ALA A 80 14.00 -28.99 15.60
N GLU A 81 14.56 -27.86 16.04
CA GLU A 81 13.89 -26.54 16.13
C GLU A 81 13.69 -25.72 14.82
N PRO A 82 14.37 -25.96 13.67
CA PRO A 82 14.27 -25.10 12.50
C PRO A 82 12.89 -25.17 11.85
N HIS A 83 12.14 -26.27 12.02
CA HIS A 83 10.76 -26.38 11.52
C HIS A 83 9.80 -25.40 12.21
N ARG A 84 9.92 -25.20 13.54
CA ARG A 84 9.08 -24.25 14.27
C ARG A 84 9.43 -22.80 13.94
N MET A 85 10.72 -22.49 13.82
CA MET A 85 11.15 -21.14 13.46
C MET A 85 10.80 -20.81 12.00
N ALA A 86 10.97 -21.74 11.07
CA ALA A 86 10.53 -21.58 9.67
C ALA A 86 9.01 -21.39 9.58
N TYR A 87 8.23 -22.16 10.35
CA TYR A 87 6.79 -22.00 10.43
C TYR A 87 6.37 -20.61 10.94
N MET A 88 7.01 -20.11 12.00
CA MET A 88 6.76 -18.75 12.51
C MET A 88 7.18 -17.68 11.49
N SER A 89 8.29 -17.90 10.78
CA SER A 89 8.78 -17.02 9.71
C SER A 89 7.73 -16.86 8.62
N ASN A 90 7.19 -17.96 8.09
CA ASN A 90 6.18 -17.93 7.04
C ASN A 90 4.88 -17.25 7.50
N ARG A 91 4.49 -17.43 8.78
CA ARG A 91 3.32 -16.74 9.35
C ARG A 91 3.49 -15.24 9.40
N LEU A 92 4.67 -14.75 9.80
CA LEU A 92 4.95 -13.32 9.87
C LEU A 92 4.91 -12.68 8.48
N ASP A 93 5.47 -13.34 7.47
CA ASP A 93 5.45 -12.88 6.08
C ASP A 93 4.03 -12.84 5.52
N ALA A 94 3.26 -13.92 5.70
CA ALA A 94 1.87 -14.00 5.25
C ALA A 94 0.97 -12.94 5.93
N LEU A 95 1.13 -12.71 7.24
CA LEU A 95 0.42 -11.65 7.95
C LEU A 95 0.80 -10.26 7.44
N SER A 96 2.09 -10.05 7.18
CA SER A 96 2.58 -8.79 6.65
C SER A 96 1.98 -8.50 5.27
N SER A 97 2.02 -9.48 4.36
CA SER A 97 1.44 -9.38 3.01
C SER A 97 -0.06 -9.01 3.06
N THR A 98 -0.84 -9.70 3.89
CA THR A 98 -2.28 -9.41 4.00
C THR A 98 -2.56 -8.03 4.57
N LEU A 99 -1.76 -7.56 5.54
CA LEU A 99 -1.89 -6.20 6.05
C LEU A 99 -1.48 -5.14 5.01
N LEU A 100 -0.51 -5.45 4.14
CA LEU A 100 -0.21 -4.59 2.99
C LEU A 100 -1.39 -4.54 2.02
N ASP A 101 -2.06 -5.66 1.77
CA ASP A 101 -3.24 -5.66 0.88
C ASP A 101 -4.36 -4.78 1.44
N VAL A 102 -4.60 -4.87 2.75
CA VAL A 102 -5.53 -3.98 3.45
C VAL A 102 -5.10 -2.52 3.33
N THR A 103 -3.80 -2.25 3.50
CA THR A 103 -3.22 -0.90 3.37
C THR A 103 -3.51 -0.33 1.99
N ASP A 104 -3.32 -1.09 0.92
CA ASP A 104 -3.49 -0.63 -0.45
C ASP A 104 -4.94 -0.34 -0.80
N ILE A 105 -5.89 -1.15 -0.32
CA ILE A 105 -7.32 -0.88 -0.47
C ILE A 105 -7.66 0.49 0.13
N PHE A 106 -7.22 0.74 1.37
CA PHE A 106 -7.51 2.02 2.03
C PHE A 106 -6.71 3.19 1.43
N LEU A 107 -5.52 2.96 0.88
CA LEU A 107 -4.76 3.98 0.14
C LEU A 107 -5.46 4.38 -1.15
N ILE A 108 -5.96 3.41 -1.94
CA ILE A 108 -6.73 3.69 -3.15
C ILE A 108 -7.99 4.48 -2.81
N LEU A 109 -8.73 4.08 -1.76
CA LEU A 109 -9.89 4.81 -1.29
C LEU A 109 -9.51 6.24 -0.84
N ALA A 110 -8.42 6.40 -0.08
CA ALA A 110 -7.96 7.71 0.37
C ALA A 110 -7.58 8.63 -0.81
N LEU A 111 -6.85 8.11 -1.80
CA LEU A 111 -6.47 8.85 -3.00
C LEU A 111 -7.69 9.22 -3.84
N PHE A 112 -8.66 8.32 -3.99
CA PHE A 112 -9.90 8.62 -4.71
C PHE A 112 -10.69 9.76 -4.05
N GLU A 113 -10.82 9.73 -2.72
CA GLU A 113 -11.48 10.77 -1.94
C GLU A 113 -10.75 12.11 -2.02
N LEU A 114 -9.41 12.10 -2.00
CA LEU A 114 -8.61 13.30 -2.22
C LEU A 114 -8.85 13.89 -3.62
N GLY A 115 -8.84 13.03 -4.65
CA GLY A 115 -9.12 13.44 -6.02
C GLY A 115 -10.52 14.04 -6.19
N SER A 116 -11.52 13.45 -5.54
CA SER A 116 -12.89 13.97 -5.51
C SER A 116 -12.95 15.37 -4.88
N GLY A 117 -12.27 15.56 -3.74
CA GLY A 117 -12.11 16.88 -3.14
C GLY A 117 -11.49 17.87 -4.13
N PHE A 118 -10.35 17.54 -4.73
CA PHE A 118 -9.70 18.43 -5.71
C PHE A 118 -10.62 18.80 -6.88
N LEU A 119 -11.40 17.84 -7.38
CA LEU A 119 -12.32 18.08 -8.49
C LEU A 119 -13.46 19.03 -8.09
N GLU A 120 -14.05 18.89 -6.91
CA GLU A 120 -15.08 19.80 -6.40
C GLU A 120 -14.54 21.23 -6.29
N HIS A 121 -13.30 21.39 -5.81
CA HIS A 121 -12.66 22.70 -5.70
C HIS A 121 -12.36 23.34 -7.05
N VAL A 122 -11.85 22.56 -8.01
CA VAL A 122 -11.53 23.06 -9.36
C VAL A 122 -12.79 23.41 -10.15
N THR A 123 -13.87 22.67 -9.95
CA THR A 123 -15.12 22.85 -10.71
C THR A 123 -16.13 23.77 -10.02
N GLY A 124 -15.98 24.02 -8.71
CA GLY A 124 -16.90 24.83 -7.91
C GLY A 124 -18.31 24.25 -7.79
N LYS A 125 -18.50 22.97 -8.15
CA LYS A 125 -19.79 22.28 -8.15
C LYS A 125 -19.73 21.10 -7.20
N THR A 126 -20.58 21.13 -6.18
CA THR A 126 -20.93 19.94 -5.39
C THR A 126 -21.77 19.04 -6.30
N SER A 127 -21.13 18.02 -6.87
CA SER A 127 -21.78 17.05 -7.74
C SER A 127 -22.24 15.84 -6.91
N SER A 128 -23.29 15.13 -7.34
CA SER A 128 -23.61 13.79 -6.78
C SER A 128 -22.67 12.70 -7.30
N PHE A 129 -21.85 13.03 -8.31
CA PHE A 129 -20.86 12.14 -8.93
C PHE A 129 -19.88 11.49 -7.94
N PRO A 130 -19.26 12.21 -6.98
CA PRO A 130 -18.37 11.60 -5.99
C PRO A 130 -19.08 10.56 -5.11
N LEU A 131 -20.37 10.75 -4.85
CA LEU A 131 -21.16 9.85 -4.00
C LEU A 131 -21.47 8.53 -4.72
N VAL A 132 -21.88 8.59 -5.99
CA VAL A 132 -22.07 7.39 -6.82
C VAL A 132 -20.75 6.66 -6.99
N VAL A 133 -19.68 7.37 -7.36
CA VAL A 133 -18.38 6.73 -7.60
C VAL A 133 -17.81 6.11 -6.31
N ARG A 134 -18.03 6.76 -5.15
CA ARG A 134 -17.67 6.19 -3.85
C ARG A 134 -18.34 4.84 -3.61
N TYR A 135 -19.67 4.73 -3.77
CA TYR A 135 -20.36 3.46 -3.54
C TYR A 135 -19.95 2.39 -4.54
N THR A 136 -19.68 2.78 -5.79
CA THR A 136 -19.17 1.85 -6.80
C THR A 136 -17.74 1.40 -6.56
N LEU A 137 -16.93 2.15 -5.78
CA LEU A 137 -15.56 1.75 -5.39
C LEU A 137 -15.53 0.92 -4.10
N LEU A 138 -16.49 1.12 -3.20
CA LEU A 138 -16.59 0.32 -1.98
C LEU A 138 -16.89 -1.16 -2.28
N LEU A 139 -17.70 -1.44 -3.29
CA LEU A 139 -18.03 -2.80 -3.70
C LEU A 139 -16.79 -3.62 -4.16
N PRO A 140 -16.00 -3.18 -5.15
CA PRO A 140 -14.76 -3.87 -5.53
C PRO A 140 -13.73 -3.84 -4.39
N ALA A 141 -13.64 -2.78 -3.59
CA ALA A 141 -12.77 -2.77 -2.41
C ALA A 141 -13.13 -3.87 -1.40
N ALA A 142 -14.42 -4.11 -1.16
CA ALA A 142 -14.88 -5.19 -0.30
C ALA A 142 -14.59 -6.59 -0.89
N ILE A 143 -14.73 -6.74 -2.22
CA ILE A 143 -14.38 -7.98 -2.93
C ILE A 143 -12.88 -8.25 -2.81
N VAL A 144 -12.02 -7.26 -3.06
CA VAL A 144 -10.57 -7.37 -2.93
C VAL A 144 -10.17 -7.68 -1.49
N LEU A 145 -10.80 -7.04 -0.50
CA LEU A 145 -10.56 -7.34 0.91
C LEU A 145 -10.92 -8.79 1.26
N TYR A 146 -12.08 -9.25 0.80
CA TYR A 146 -12.51 -10.63 1.00
C TYR A 146 -11.52 -11.61 0.35
N LEU A 147 -11.08 -11.33 -0.87
CA LEU A 147 -10.09 -12.14 -1.58
C LEU A 147 -8.75 -12.17 -0.85
N ALA A 148 -8.25 -11.05 -0.34
CA ALA A 148 -7.00 -10.99 0.43
C ALA A 148 -7.08 -11.80 1.75
N ILE A 149 -8.22 -11.76 2.44
CA ILE A 149 -8.43 -12.58 3.64
C ILE A 149 -8.56 -14.07 3.27
N ALA A 150 -9.29 -14.38 2.20
CA ALA A 150 -9.51 -15.76 1.76
C ALA A 150 -8.20 -16.43 1.30
N THR A 151 -7.38 -15.73 0.51
CA THR A 151 -6.05 -16.17 0.08
C THR A 151 -5.12 -16.39 1.28
N HIS A 152 -5.13 -15.48 2.26
CA HIS A 152 -4.38 -15.67 3.51
C HIS A 152 -4.80 -16.94 4.26
N VAL A 153 -6.10 -17.15 4.46
CA VAL A 153 -6.64 -18.32 5.18
C VAL A 153 -6.33 -19.62 4.43
N GLN A 154 -6.44 -19.61 3.10
CA GLN A 154 -6.09 -20.76 2.26
C GLN A 154 -4.59 -21.05 2.31
N SER A 155 -3.74 -20.04 2.12
CA SER A 155 -2.29 -20.17 2.23
C SER A 155 -1.88 -20.74 3.61
N TYR A 156 -2.49 -20.25 4.68
CA TYR A 156 -2.29 -20.77 6.02
C TYR A 156 -2.65 -22.26 6.14
N SER A 157 -3.82 -22.65 5.60
CA SER A 157 -4.28 -24.04 5.60
C SER A 157 -3.32 -24.95 4.84
N ILE A 158 -2.85 -24.52 3.67
CA ILE A 158 -1.90 -25.26 2.82
C ILE A 158 -0.58 -25.46 3.54
N TRP A 159 0.00 -24.38 4.09
CA TRP A 159 1.25 -24.47 4.82
C TRP A 159 1.12 -25.36 6.06
N SER A 160 0.01 -25.25 6.81
CA SER A 160 -0.25 -26.15 7.93
C SER A 160 -0.27 -27.62 7.52
N LYS A 161 -0.89 -27.96 6.38
CA LYS A 161 -0.93 -29.33 5.86
C LYS A 161 0.47 -29.81 5.45
N SER A 162 1.26 -28.97 4.78
CA SER A 162 2.59 -29.31 4.26
C SER A 162 3.58 -29.80 5.33
N PHE A 163 3.43 -29.36 6.59
CA PHE A 163 4.26 -29.82 7.71
C PHE A 163 3.80 -31.15 8.33
N SER A 164 2.73 -31.75 7.82
CA SER A 164 2.08 -32.93 8.40
C SER A 164 1.87 -34.10 7.43
N THR A 165 2.29 -33.96 6.17
CA THR A 165 1.87 -34.87 5.07
C THR A 165 2.95 -35.86 4.63
N ASP A 166 2.52 -37.11 4.40
CA ASP A 166 3.21 -38.16 3.63
C ASP A 166 3.06 -37.92 2.09
N GLU A 167 3.69 -38.74 1.23
CA GLU A 167 3.79 -38.55 -0.24
C GLU A 167 2.45 -38.23 -0.95
N ASP A 168 1.34 -38.88 -0.59
CA ASP A 168 0.02 -38.59 -1.17
C ASP A 168 -0.50 -37.17 -0.84
N GLY A 169 -0.05 -36.62 0.29
CA GLY A 169 -0.34 -35.27 0.70
C GLY A 169 0.45 -34.21 -0.07
N GLU A 170 1.61 -34.54 -0.65
CA GLU A 170 2.37 -33.60 -1.49
C GLU A 170 1.62 -33.24 -2.79
N PHE A 171 0.96 -34.22 -3.41
CA PHE A 171 0.13 -33.98 -4.60
C PHE A 171 -1.07 -33.08 -4.29
N GLN A 172 -1.69 -33.27 -3.12
CA GLN A 172 -2.82 -32.45 -2.68
C GLN A 172 -2.38 -31.03 -2.31
N VAL A 173 -1.23 -30.87 -1.66
CA VAL A 173 -0.63 -29.55 -1.38
C VAL A 173 -0.31 -28.83 -2.70
N ARG A 174 0.21 -29.53 -3.71
CA ARG A 174 0.49 -28.94 -5.03
C ARG A 174 -0.78 -28.46 -5.75
N ALA A 175 -1.85 -29.27 -5.73
CA ALA A 175 -3.13 -28.87 -6.30
C ALA A 175 -3.75 -27.67 -5.56
N ASP A 176 -3.63 -27.64 -4.22
CA ASP A 176 -4.09 -26.51 -3.42
C ASP A 176 -3.29 -25.24 -3.76
N ILE A 177 -1.96 -25.33 -3.98
CA ILE A 177 -1.11 -24.20 -4.40
C ILE A 177 -1.52 -23.66 -5.78
N GLU A 178 -1.74 -24.54 -6.77
CA GLU A 178 -2.17 -24.09 -8.11
C GLU A 178 -3.55 -23.41 -8.07
N SER A 179 -4.43 -23.86 -7.17
CA SER A 179 -5.71 -23.21 -6.94
C SER A 179 -5.54 -21.80 -6.34
N LEU A 180 -4.60 -21.63 -5.41
CA LEU A 180 -4.28 -20.35 -4.77
C LEU A 180 -3.73 -19.35 -5.78
N GLU A 181 -2.85 -19.79 -6.68
CA GLU A 181 -2.25 -18.95 -7.73
C GLU A 181 -3.31 -18.31 -8.66
N LYS A 182 -4.42 -19.02 -8.91
CA LYS A 182 -5.56 -18.47 -9.68
C LYS A 182 -6.24 -17.30 -8.95
N TRP A 183 -6.38 -17.39 -7.63
CA TRP A 183 -6.95 -16.31 -6.82
C TRP A 183 -6.01 -15.11 -6.73
N ASP A 184 -4.70 -15.35 -6.58
CA ASP A 184 -3.67 -14.30 -6.55
C ASP A 184 -3.61 -13.55 -7.90
N THR A 185 -3.72 -14.27 -9.02
CA THR A 185 -3.76 -13.67 -10.35
C THR A 185 -4.98 -12.75 -10.52
N LEU A 186 -6.14 -13.16 -10.02
CA LEU A 186 -7.35 -12.35 -10.07
C LEU A 186 -7.23 -11.10 -9.20
N LEU A 187 -6.67 -11.23 -7.99
CA LEU A 187 -6.39 -10.11 -7.09
C LEU A 187 -5.44 -9.09 -7.76
N LEU A 188 -4.35 -9.57 -8.35
CA LEU A 188 -3.38 -8.77 -9.08
C LEU A 188 -4.01 -8.00 -10.24
N THR A 189 -4.88 -8.67 -11.01
CA THR A 189 -5.59 -8.07 -12.14
C THR A 189 -6.51 -6.92 -11.69
N LEU A 190 -7.25 -7.13 -10.59
CA LEU A 190 -8.11 -6.10 -10.00
C LEU A 190 -7.31 -4.90 -9.50
N TRP A 191 -6.15 -5.14 -8.87
CA TRP A 191 -5.25 -4.09 -8.40
C TRP A 191 -4.67 -3.26 -9.53
N TRP A 192 -4.24 -3.92 -10.62
CA TRP A 192 -3.75 -3.26 -11.80
C TRP A 192 -4.83 -2.34 -12.40
N ALA A 193 -6.05 -2.87 -12.56
CA ALA A 193 -7.18 -2.10 -13.09
C ALA A 193 -7.53 -0.90 -12.20
N ALA A 194 -7.60 -1.08 -10.88
CA ALA A 194 -7.90 -0.02 -9.93
C ALA A 194 -6.84 1.09 -9.94
N SER A 195 -5.56 0.70 -9.94
CA SER A 195 -4.42 1.63 -9.96
C SER A 195 -4.36 2.43 -11.26
N PHE A 196 -4.63 1.77 -12.39
CA PHE A 196 -4.66 2.42 -13.69
C PHE A 196 -5.82 3.42 -13.82
N LEU A 197 -7.02 3.06 -13.35
CA LEU A 197 -8.17 3.97 -13.31
C LEU A 197 -7.89 5.18 -12.42
N LEU A 198 -7.26 4.98 -11.26
CA LEU A 198 -6.87 6.07 -10.36
C LEU A 198 -5.85 7.01 -11.02
N PHE A 199 -4.89 6.48 -11.77
CA PHE A 199 -3.93 7.26 -12.55
C PHE A 199 -4.61 8.09 -13.65
N LEU A 200 -5.54 7.50 -14.41
CA LEU A 200 -6.34 8.23 -15.42
C LEU A 200 -7.16 9.35 -14.77
N TYR A 201 -7.74 9.08 -13.61
CA TYR A 201 -8.49 10.06 -12.83
C TYR A 201 -7.60 11.22 -12.37
N ALA A 202 -6.40 10.93 -11.88
CA ALA A 202 -5.42 11.97 -11.52
C ALA A 202 -4.97 12.81 -12.71
N CYS A 203 -4.74 12.19 -13.88
CA CYS A 203 -4.46 12.90 -15.12
C CYS A 203 -5.59 13.87 -15.50
N PHE A 204 -6.85 13.42 -15.38
CA PHE A 204 -8.01 14.25 -15.64
C PHE A 204 -8.10 15.46 -14.70
N ILE A 205 -7.90 15.26 -13.39
CA ILE A 205 -7.90 16.35 -12.40
C ILE A 205 -6.75 17.32 -12.68
N TRP A 206 -5.54 16.83 -12.96
CA TRP A 206 -4.39 17.65 -13.32
C TRP A 206 -4.65 18.51 -14.55
N HIS A 207 -5.22 17.93 -15.60
CA HIS A 207 -5.59 18.66 -16.81
C HIS A 207 -6.60 19.78 -16.51
N ARG A 208 -7.58 19.54 -15.62
CA ARG A 208 -8.55 20.54 -15.16
C ARG A 208 -7.92 21.62 -14.27
N ALA A 209 -6.92 21.26 -13.47
CA ALA A 209 -6.24 22.17 -12.54
C ALA A 209 -5.14 23.04 -13.20
N LYS A 210 -4.76 22.77 -14.46
CA LYS A 210 -3.66 23.48 -15.17
C LYS A 210 -3.80 25.00 -15.21
N GLY A 211 -5.04 25.52 -15.14
CA GLY A 211 -5.32 26.97 -15.09
C GLY A 211 -5.31 27.60 -13.68
N ASN A 212 -5.15 26.81 -12.61
CA ASN A 212 -5.23 27.28 -11.23
C ASN A 212 -3.92 26.99 -10.46
N ALA A 213 -3.04 27.99 -10.40
CA ALA A 213 -1.73 27.90 -9.77
C ALA A 213 -1.77 27.53 -8.27
N GLN A 214 -2.89 27.77 -7.59
CA GLN A 214 -3.04 27.45 -6.16
C GLN A 214 -3.21 25.95 -5.91
N VAL A 215 -3.84 25.24 -6.84
CA VAL A 215 -4.15 23.80 -6.72
C VAL A 215 -3.12 22.94 -7.45
N LEU A 216 -2.41 23.53 -8.41
CA LEU A 216 -1.43 22.85 -9.27
C LEU A 216 -0.40 22.02 -8.47
N TYR A 217 0.23 22.60 -7.44
CA TYR A 217 1.24 21.90 -6.64
C TYR A 217 0.67 20.66 -5.93
N SER A 218 -0.56 20.75 -5.40
CA SER A 218 -1.24 19.64 -4.75
C SER A 218 -1.63 18.57 -5.76
N THR A 219 -2.12 18.98 -6.93
CA THR A 219 -2.50 18.05 -7.99
C THR A 219 -1.29 17.33 -8.58
N VAL A 220 -0.12 17.99 -8.66
CA VAL A 220 1.15 17.34 -9.04
C VAL A 220 1.57 16.34 -7.97
N THR A 221 1.45 16.69 -6.69
CA THR A 221 1.77 15.77 -5.58
C THR A 221 0.83 14.57 -5.56
N PHE A 222 -0.46 14.79 -5.84
CA PHE A 222 -1.47 13.76 -6.02
C PHE A 222 -1.16 12.85 -7.21
N LEU A 223 -0.83 13.43 -8.36
CA LEU A 223 -0.43 12.68 -9.55
C LEU A 223 0.81 11.81 -9.25
N ALA A 224 1.83 12.36 -8.59
CA ALA A 224 3.01 11.62 -8.18
C ALA A 224 2.64 10.44 -7.26
N ALA A 225 1.74 10.62 -6.30
CA ALA A 225 1.25 9.54 -5.44
C ALA A 225 0.51 8.44 -6.25
N THR A 226 -0.29 8.82 -7.26
CA THR A 226 -0.97 7.82 -8.11
C THR A 226 -0.03 7.10 -9.08
N VAL A 227 1.04 7.77 -9.54
CA VAL A 227 2.11 7.13 -10.32
C VAL A 227 2.88 6.13 -9.47
N LEU A 228 3.20 6.49 -8.22
CA LEU A 228 3.80 5.57 -7.25
C LEU A 228 2.87 4.37 -6.99
N ASN A 229 1.56 4.59 -6.87
CA ASN A 229 0.60 3.50 -6.70
C ASN A 229 0.56 2.55 -7.92
N LEU A 230 0.73 3.07 -9.14
CA LEU A 230 0.79 2.28 -10.36
C LEU A 230 2.09 1.46 -10.49
N PHE A 231 3.15 1.86 -9.79
CA PHE A 231 4.46 1.23 -9.90
C PHE A 231 4.44 -0.26 -9.49
N ASN A 232 3.80 -0.61 -8.38
CA ASN A 232 3.74 -1.98 -7.87
C ASN A 232 3.06 -2.97 -8.84
N PRO A 233 1.83 -2.72 -9.34
CA PRO A 233 1.19 -3.63 -10.27
C PRO A 233 1.90 -3.68 -11.64
N VAL A 234 2.51 -2.58 -12.10
CA VAL A 234 3.33 -2.60 -13.33
C VAL A 234 4.58 -3.45 -13.14
N ARG A 235 5.27 -3.31 -12.00
CA ARG A 235 6.43 -4.13 -11.64
C ARG A 235 6.06 -5.62 -11.62
N GLN A 236 4.98 -5.98 -10.94
CA GLN A 236 4.50 -7.36 -10.89
C GLN A 236 4.14 -7.90 -12.28
N ALA A 237 3.48 -7.11 -13.13
CA ALA A 237 3.19 -7.49 -14.52
C ALA A 237 4.47 -7.71 -15.36
N VAL A 238 5.53 -6.92 -15.13
CA VAL A 238 6.82 -7.12 -15.81
C VAL A 238 7.48 -8.41 -15.33
N ILE A 239 7.42 -8.71 -14.03
CA ILE A 239 7.99 -9.94 -13.46
C ILE A 239 7.28 -11.18 -14.00
N THR A 240 5.95 -11.15 -14.10
CA THR A 240 5.17 -12.29 -14.61
C THR A 240 5.30 -12.51 -16.12
N THR A 241 5.78 -11.51 -16.87
CA THR A 241 5.99 -11.60 -18.33
C THR A 241 7.45 -11.84 -18.72
N LEU A 242 8.38 -11.80 -17.76
CA LEU A 242 9.77 -12.15 -17.97
C LEU A 242 9.91 -13.65 -18.27
N ASP A 243 10.81 -13.96 -19.21
CA ASP A 243 11.11 -15.34 -19.60
C ASP A 243 11.58 -16.15 -18.38
N PRO A 244 11.02 -17.34 -18.12
CA PRO A 244 11.47 -18.21 -17.03
C PRO A 244 12.98 -18.52 -17.09
N GLU A 245 13.60 -18.59 -18.26
CA GLU A 245 15.06 -18.79 -18.38
C GLU A 245 15.86 -17.60 -17.83
N ILE A 246 15.33 -16.37 -17.98
CA ILE A 246 15.91 -15.16 -17.40
C ILE A 246 15.67 -15.11 -15.88
N LEU A 247 14.52 -15.62 -15.42
CA LEU A 247 14.15 -15.69 -14.01
C LEU A 247 14.99 -16.71 -13.22
N GLU A 248 15.43 -17.79 -13.88
CA GLU A 248 16.33 -18.79 -13.30
C GLU A 248 17.79 -18.29 -13.18
N CYS A 249 18.15 -17.21 -13.89
CA CYS A 249 19.46 -16.59 -13.73
C CYS A 249 19.66 -16.16 -12.28
N LYS A 250 20.61 -16.81 -11.59
CA LYS A 250 20.88 -16.59 -10.16
C LYS A 250 21.02 -15.11 -9.84
N LEU A 251 21.74 -14.35 -10.65
CA LEU A 251 21.93 -12.90 -10.46
C LEU A 251 20.60 -12.13 -10.52
N VAL A 252 19.77 -12.42 -11.51
CA VAL A 252 18.46 -11.78 -11.72
C VAL A 252 17.50 -12.13 -10.59
N LYS A 253 17.40 -13.41 -10.23
CA LYS A 253 16.61 -13.85 -9.07
C LYS A 253 17.05 -13.16 -7.78
N HIS A 254 18.36 -13.05 -7.54
CA HIS A 254 18.89 -12.37 -6.35
C HIS A 254 18.59 -10.87 -6.34
N TYR A 255 18.64 -10.22 -7.51
CA TYR A 255 18.31 -8.80 -7.66
C TYR A 255 16.81 -8.55 -7.46
N LEU A 256 15.95 -9.33 -8.12
CA LEU A 256 14.50 -9.20 -8.02
C LEU A 256 14.02 -9.36 -6.59
N TYR A 257 14.45 -10.40 -5.86
CA TYR A 257 14.05 -10.55 -4.46
C TYR A 257 14.52 -9.39 -3.56
N LEU A 258 15.69 -8.79 -3.83
CA LEU A 258 16.17 -7.64 -3.03
C LEU A 258 15.34 -6.38 -3.30
N VAL A 259 15.11 -6.12 -4.58
CA VAL A 259 14.48 -4.89 -5.06
C VAL A 259 12.97 -4.92 -4.85
N ASP A 260 12.34 -6.09 -4.98
CA ASP A 260 10.89 -6.25 -4.81
C ASP A 260 10.44 -5.91 -3.40
N ASP A 261 11.00 -6.55 -2.38
CA ASP A 261 10.63 -6.30 -0.98
C ASP A 261 10.93 -4.86 -0.58
N MET A 262 12.06 -4.30 -1.03
CA MET A 262 12.41 -2.92 -0.68
C MET A 262 11.44 -1.94 -1.33
N LEU A 263 11.20 -2.05 -2.64
CA LEU A 263 10.33 -1.13 -3.34
C LEU A 263 8.90 -1.21 -2.82
N ASP A 264 8.39 -2.38 -2.44
CA ASP A 264 7.03 -2.54 -1.97
C ASP A 264 6.72 -1.67 -0.74
N TYR A 265 7.59 -1.67 0.27
CA TYR A 265 7.38 -0.86 1.48
C TYR A 265 7.78 0.61 1.27
N TRP A 266 8.85 0.87 0.52
CA TRP A 266 9.30 2.25 0.25
C TRP A 266 8.29 3.03 -0.58
N VAL A 267 7.72 2.44 -1.63
CA VAL A 267 6.70 3.07 -2.48
C VAL A 267 5.46 3.41 -1.66
N ARG A 268 4.96 2.47 -0.83
CA ARG A 268 3.81 2.72 0.06
C ARG A 268 4.10 3.79 1.09
N PHE A 269 5.29 3.75 1.72
CA PHE A 269 5.72 4.80 2.63
C PHE A 269 5.71 6.18 1.96
N LEU A 270 6.23 6.28 0.73
CA LEU A 270 6.20 7.52 -0.03
C LEU A 270 4.77 7.99 -0.30
N ILE A 271 3.87 7.11 -0.74
CA ILE A 271 2.45 7.46 -0.96
C ILE A 271 1.83 8.01 0.34
N ILE A 272 2.03 7.31 1.46
CA ILE A 272 1.55 7.71 2.79
C ILE A 272 2.11 9.10 3.17
N ALA A 273 3.40 9.33 2.95
CA ALA A 273 4.06 10.60 3.23
C ALA A 273 3.52 11.73 2.34
N HIS A 274 3.24 11.47 1.06
CA HIS A 274 2.63 12.46 0.15
C HIS A 274 1.23 12.85 0.62
N ILE A 275 0.40 11.87 1.01
CA ILE A 275 -0.95 12.13 1.54
C ILE A 275 -0.87 12.92 2.85
N PHE A 276 0.04 12.55 3.75
CA PHE A 276 0.26 13.28 5.00
C PHE A 276 0.70 14.72 4.74
N ALA A 277 1.65 14.95 3.81
CA ALA A 277 2.15 16.27 3.45
C ALA A 277 1.07 17.17 2.82
N MET A 278 0.12 16.58 2.08
CA MET A 278 -1.06 17.29 1.60
C MET A 278 -1.98 17.71 2.77
N GLY A 279 -2.04 16.94 3.85
CA GLY A 279 -2.85 17.25 5.04
C GLY A 279 -2.27 18.26 6.03
N LEU A 280 -0.99 18.66 5.90
CA LEU A 280 -0.32 19.53 6.88
C LEU A 280 -0.75 21.01 6.78
N PRO A 281 -1.02 21.68 7.92
CA PRO A 281 -1.36 23.10 7.95
C PRO A 281 -0.14 23.98 7.58
N GLY A 282 -0.26 24.79 6.54
CA GLY A 282 0.79 25.73 6.09
C GLY A 282 1.42 25.38 4.75
N ASN A 283 1.15 24.18 4.23
CA ASN A 283 1.42 23.91 2.82
C ASN A 283 0.33 24.62 2.01
N LYS A 284 0.74 25.51 1.09
CA LYS A 284 -0.16 26.18 0.11
C LYS A 284 -1.09 25.19 -0.61
N ALA A 285 -0.78 23.90 -0.55
CA ALA A 285 -1.46 22.78 -1.17
C ALA A 285 -2.91 22.52 -0.68
N LEU A 286 -3.27 22.91 0.56
CA LEU A 286 -4.65 22.80 1.06
C LEU A 286 -5.05 24.00 1.94
N HIS A 287 -4.69 25.22 1.52
CA HIS A 287 -5.31 26.44 2.07
C HIS A 287 -6.74 26.63 1.56
N TRP A 288 -7.70 25.91 2.14
CA TRP A 288 -9.10 25.95 1.70
C TRP A 288 -9.94 27.02 2.42
N THR A 289 -9.35 27.93 3.21
CA THR A 289 -10.13 28.79 4.13
C THR A 289 -10.00 30.31 4.00
N LEU A 290 -9.27 30.91 3.06
CA LEU A 290 -9.13 32.38 3.06
C LEU A 290 -9.65 33.14 1.83
N GLN A 291 -9.75 32.54 0.64
CA GLN A 291 -10.18 33.32 -0.54
C GLN A 291 -11.69 33.32 -0.80
N GLY A 292 -12.44 32.31 -0.34
CA GLY A 292 -13.91 32.31 -0.45
C GLY A 292 -14.59 33.34 0.45
N ARG A 293 -14.02 33.62 1.64
CA ARG A 293 -14.52 34.67 2.53
C ARG A 293 -14.00 36.05 2.16
N GLN A 294 -12.75 36.22 1.71
CA GLN A 294 -12.28 37.55 1.33
C GLN A 294 -13.00 38.12 0.10
N LYS A 295 -13.33 37.31 -0.92
CA LYS A 295 -14.09 37.82 -2.07
C LYS A 295 -15.52 38.26 -1.72
N ASN A 296 -16.15 37.62 -0.74
CA ASN A 296 -17.48 38.02 -0.27
C ASN A 296 -17.42 39.12 0.80
N SER A 297 -16.38 39.22 1.62
CA SER A 297 -16.29 40.32 2.60
C SER A 297 -15.90 41.66 1.96
N TYR A 298 -15.25 41.66 0.79
CA TYR A 298 -14.95 42.91 0.07
C TYR A 298 -16.09 43.37 -0.85
N SER A 299 -17.01 42.49 -1.27
CA SER A 299 -18.18 42.91 -2.05
C SER A 299 -19.30 43.53 -1.19
N TRP A 300 -19.39 43.16 0.09
CA TRP A 300 -20.33 43.78 1.03
C TRP A 300 -19.85 45.14 1.58
N VAL A 301 -18.56 45.46 1.49
CA VAL A 301 -17.99 46.73 1.98
C VAL A 301 -17.89 47.80 0.87
N GLN A 302 -17.98 47.42 -0.40
CA GLN A 302 -17.99 48.36 -1.54
C GLN A 302 -19.40 48.78 -2.01
N GLY A 303 -20.46 48.34 -1.34
CA GLY A 303 -21.84 48.74 -1.60
C GLY A 303 -22.41 49.80 -0.64
N LEU A 304 -21.57 50.45 0.16
CA LEU A 304 -21.98 51.41 1.20
C LEU A 304 -21.20 52.74 1.17
N HIS A 305 -20.73 53.17 -0.01
CA HIS A 305 -20.26 54.54 -0.23
C HIS A 305 -20.83 55.12 -1.52
#